data_AF-A0A9N9N0D8-F1
#
_entry.id   AF-A0A9N9N0D8-F1
#
_cell.length_a   1.000
_cell.length_b   1.000
_cell.length_c   1.000
_cell.angle_alpha   90.00
_cell.angle_beta   90.00
_cell.angle_gamma   90.00
#
_symmetry.space_group_name_H-M   'P 1'
#
loop_
_entity.id
_entity.type
_entity.pdbx_description
1 polymer ?
#
loop_
_entity_poly.entity_id
_entity_poly.type
_entity_poly.pdbx_seq_one_letter_code
_entity_poly.pdbx_strand_id
1 'polypeptide(L)'
;MTDGEIYLRVNETMGQFYRRCTNLTYFDCSEEEMLWWMMGPRRLSLHEIVPISVVLLVIFVTGVAGNAAVCVVIVRHPAMHTATNYYLFSLALSDLLLLLFGE
;
A
#
# COMPACT_ATOMS: atom_id res chain seq x y z
N MET A 1 -10.24 13.11 15.01
CA MET A 1 -10.23 14.25 14.07
C MET A 1 -9.97 13.67 12.69
N THR A 2 -11.02 13.34 11.94
CA THR A 2 -10.89 12.83 10.57
C THR A 2 -10.62 14.01 9.64
N ASP A 3 -9.59 13.90 8.81
CA ASP A 3 -9.06 14.94 7.92
C ASP A 3 -10.13 15.60 7.02
N GLY A 4 -11.25 14.90 6.76
CA GLY A 4 -12.37 15.42 5.96
C GLY A 4 -13.29 16.42 6.61
N GLU A 5 -13.29 16.50 7.94
CA GLU A 5 -14.09 17.50 8.65
C GLU A 5 -13.47 18.91 8.54
N ILE A 6 -12.22 19.01 8.05
CA ILE A 6 -11.49 20.29 7.90
C ILE A 6 -11.98 21.08 6.69
N TYR A 7 -12.38 20.40 5.61
CA TYR A 7 -12.80 21.03 4.35
C TYR A 7 -14.31 21.27 4.26
N LEU A 8 -15.09 20.72 5.20
CA LEU A 8 -16.53 20.98 5.31
C LEU A 8 -16.78 22.31 6.01
N ARG A 9 -17.63 23.17 5.44
CA ARG A 9 -18.13 24.33 6.19
C ARG A 9 -19.03 23.88 7.35
N VAL A 10 -19.14 24.71 8.39
CA VAL A 10 -19.85 24.46 9.66
C VAL A 10 -21.28 23.93 9.52
N ASN A 11 -21.95 24.18 8.39
CA ASN A 11 -23.32 23.72 8.13
C ASN A 11 -23.45 22.98 6.79
N GLU A 12 -22.38 22.33 6.36
CA GLU A 12 -22.27 21.67 5.07
C GLU A 12 -22.08 20.16 5.23
N THR A 13 -22.77 19.39 4.39
CA THR A 13 -22.62 17.94 4.30
C THR A 13 -21.66 17.56 3.18
N MET A 14 -21.09 16.35 3.24
CA MET A 14 -20.24 15.81 2.16
C MET A 14 -20.92 15.86 0.78
N GLY A 15 -22.24 15.67 0.71
CA GLY A 15 -22.98 15.77 -0.55
C GLY A 15 -23.10 17.20 -1.09
N GLN A 16 -23.19 18.20 -0.21
CA GLN A 16 -23.19 19.61 -0.61
C GLN A 16 -21.80 20.06 -1.06
N PHE A 17 -20.77 19.64 -0.34
CA PHE A 17 -19.37 19.84 -0.72
C PHE A 17 -19.09 19.24 -2.11
N TYR A 18 -19.52 17.99 -2.36
CA TYR A 18 -19.42 17.36 -3.67
C TYR A 18 -20.11 18.17 -4.77
N ARG A 19 -21.34 18.63 -4.54
CA ARG A 19 -22.09 19.44 -5.49
C ARG A 19 -21.39 20.75 -5.80
N ARG A 20 -20.76 21.39 -4.82
CA ARG A 20 -20.00 22.64 -5.01
C ARG A 20 -18.74 22.40 -5.87
N CYS A 21 -18.02 21.31 -5.62
CA CYS A 21 -16.81 20.97 -6.36
C CYS A 21 -17.07 20.35 -7.75
N THR A 22 -18.29 19.89 -8.05
CA THR A 22 -18.62 19.25 -9.34
C THR A 22 -19.63 20.01 -10.19
N ASN A 23 -20.10 21.17 -9.74
CA ASN A 23 -21.01 22.00 -10.52
C ASN A 23 -20.26 22.79 -11.59
N LEU A 24 -20.41 22.35 -12.85
CA LEU A 24 -19.75 22.95 -14.00
C LEU A 24 -20.19 24.40 -14.30
N THR A 25 -21.37 24.80 -13.83
CA THR A 25 -21.91 26.16 -14.04
C THR A 25 -21.40 27.15 -13.01
N TYR A 26 -21.05 26.68 -11.81
CA TYR A 26 -20.55 27.51 -10.72
C TYR A 26 -19.63 26.67 -9.82
N PHE A 27 -18.33 26.79 -10.06
CA PHE A 27 -17.28 26.09 -9.32
C PHE A 27 -16.77 26.99 -8.18
N ASP A 28 -17.02 26.57 -6.95
CA ASP A 28 -16.68 27.30 -5.72
C ASP A 28 -15.86 26.41 -4.77
N CYS A 29 -14.90 25.66 -5.34
CA CYS A 29 -13.92 24.84 -4.60
C CYS A 29 -12.48 25.26 -4.94
N SER A 30 -11.59 25.14 -3.97
CA SER A 30 -10.15 25.32 -4.11
C SER A 30 -9.46 24.03 -4.57
N GLU A 31 -8.20 24.15 -4.98
CA GLU A 31 -7.37 22.99 -5.35
C GLU A 31 -7.21 22.00 -4.20
N GLU A 32 -7.04 22.49 -2.96
CA GLU A 32 -6.89 21.65 -1.78
C GLU A 32 -8.17 20.85 -1.47
N GLU A 33 -9.33 21.50 -1.55
CA GLU A 33 -10.64 20.85 -1.41
C GLU A 33 -10.86 19.77 -2.47
N MET A 34 -10.51 20.05 -3.73
CA MET A 34 -10.64 19.12 -4.84
C MET A 34 -9.67 17.94 -4.73
N LEU A 35 -8.41 18.20 -4.34
CA LEU A 35 -7.41 17.17 -4.10
C LEU A 35 -7.85 16.26 -2.94
N TRP A 36 -8.39 16.84 -1.87
CA TRP A 36 -8.93 16.07 -0.77
C TRP A 36 -10.15 15.22 -1.18
N TRP A 37 -11.06 15.77 -1.99
CA TRP A 37 -12.18 15.03 -2.55
C TRP A 37 -11.74 13.82 -3.40
N MET A 38 -10.71 13.98 -4.22
CA MET A 38 -10.22 12.89 -5.09
C MET A 38 -9.34 11.88 -4.36
N MET A 39 -8.46 12.32 -3.46
CA MET A 39 -7.49 11.46 -2.78
C MET A 39 -8.04 10.83 -1.50
N GLY A 40 -9.09 11.41 -0.91
CA GLY A 40 -9.60 11.03 0.40
C GLY A 40 -8.59 11.28 1.52
N PRO A 41 -8.92 10.88 2.76
CA PRO A 41 -8.03 11.04 3.89
C PRO A 41 -6.71 10.27 3.66
N ARG A 42 -5.58 10.97 3.67
CA ARG A 42 -4.21 10.42 3.46
C ARG A 42 -3.76 9.41 4.52
N ARG A 43 -4.56 9.21 5.57
CA ARG A 43 -4.27 8.31 6.69
C ARG A 43 -5.41 7.32 6.79
N LEU A 44 -5.28 6.19 6.09
CA LEU A 44 -6.01 4.98 6.49
C LEU A 44 -5.65 4.70 7.94
N SER A 45 -6.65 4.32 8.73
CA SER A 45 -6.44 4.14 10.16
C SER A 45 -5.36 3.07 10.37
N LEU A 46 -4.39 3.33 11.27
CA LEU A 46 -3.29 2.39 11.53
C LEU A 46 -3.79 0.97 11.83
N HIS A 47 -5.00 0.88 12.39
CA HIS A 47 -5.68 -0.36 12.70
C HIS A 47 -6.01 -1.21 11.46
N GLU A 48 -6.18 -0.61 10.28
CA GLU A 48 -6.47 -1.29 9.01
C GLU A 48 -5.21 -1.65 8.23
N ILE A 49 -4.14 -0.85 8.35
CA ILE A 49 -2.86 -1.10 7.68
C ILE A 49 -2.09 -2.24 8.35
N VAL A 50 -2.17 -2.34 9.67
CA VAL A 50 -1.51 -3.38 10.48
C VAL A 50 -1.86 -4.80 10.02
N PRO A 51 -3.13 -5.22 9.88
CA PRO A 51 -3.46 -6.58 9.47
C PRO A 51 -3.00 -6.88 8.04
N ILE A 52 -3.11 -5.91 7.13
CA ILE A 52 -2.68 -6.08 5.73
C ILE A 52 -1.17 -6.30 5.66
N SER A 53 -0.41 -5.49 6.40
CA SER A 53 1.05 -5.64 6.52
C SER A 53 1.44 -6.99 7.14
N VAL A 54 0.75 -7.41 8.21
CA VAL A 54 1.02 -8.70 8.88
C VAL A 54 0.75 -9.88 7.94
N VAL A 55 -0.36 -9.85 7.19
CA VAL A 55 -0.68 -10.91 6.21
C VAL A 55 0.36 -10.96 5.09
N LEU A 56 0.77 -9.81 4.56
CA LEU A 56 1.80 -9.73 3.53
C LEU A 56 3.16 -10.27 4.02
N LEU A 57 3.53 -9.98 5.27
CA LEU A 57 4.72 -10.51 5.90
C LEU A 57 4.67 -12.03 6.10
N VAL A 58 3.53 -12.57 6.51
CA VAL A 58 3.37 -14.01 6.72
C VAL A 58 3.43 -14.76 5.39
N ILE A 59 2.77 -14.25 4.35
CA ILE A 59 2.85 -14.79 2.98
C ILE A 59 4.29 -14.68 2.44
N PHE A 60 4.99 -13.60 2.77
CA PHE A 60 6.39 -13.42 2.41
C PHE A 60 7.29 -14.47 3.07
N VAL A 61 7.22 -14.62 4.40
CA VAL A 61 8.06 -15.57 5.17
C VAL A 61 7.78 -17.02 4.78
N THR A 62 6.52 -17.37 4.56
CA THR A 62 6.14 -18.70 4.09
C THR A 62 6.62 -18.94 2.65
N GLY A 63 6.59 -17.92 1.78
CA GLY A 63 7.18 -17.97 0.44
C GLY A 63 8.70 -18.11 0.45
N VAL A 64 9.39 -17.49 1.41
CA VAL A 64 10.84 -17.62 1.62
C VAL A 64 11.21 -19.02 2.09
N ALA A 65 10.57 -19.46 3.18
CA ALA A 65 10.87 -20.74 3.82
C ALA A 65 10.46 -21.92 2.93
N GLY A 66 9.36 -21.81 2.19
CA GLY A 66 8.92 -22.82 1.22
C GLY A 66 9.91 -23.01 0.07
N ASN A 67 10.44 -21.92 -0.48
CA ASN A 67 11.43 -21.98 -1.56
C ASN A 67 12.79 -22.52 -1.08
N ALA A 68 13.20 -22.19 0.16
CA ALA A 68 14.43 -22.71 0.76
C ALA A 68 14.30 -24.20 1.15
N ALA A 69 13.19 -24.59 1.77
CA ALA A 69 12.99 -25.96 2.27
C ALA A 69 12.88 -26.99 1.13
N VAL A 70 12.17 -26.66 0.05
CA VAL A 70 12.09 -27.51 -1.15
C VAL A 70 13.45 -27.61 -1.84
N CYS A 71 14.21 -26.51 -1.90
CA CYS A 71 15.58 -26.53 -2.43
C CYS A 71 16.55 -27.36 -1.57
N VAL A 72 16.45 -27.31 -0.23
CA VAL A 72 17.29 -28.12 0.67
C VAL A 72 17.00 -29.62 0.53
N VAL A 73 15.73 -29.99 0.35
CA VAL A 73 15.32 -31.36 0.06
C VAL A 73 15.86 -31.82 -1.31
N ILE A 74 15.89 -30.95 -2.31
CA ILE A 74 16.37 -31.25 -3.67
C ILE A 74 17.91 -31.25 -3.76
N VAL A 75 18.63 -30.45 -2.97
CA VAL A 75 20.11 -30.38 -2.91
C VAL A 75 20.77 -31.67 -2.42
N ARG A 76 19.99 -32.66 -1.96
CA ARG A 76 20.45 -34.06 -1.87
C ARG A 76 20.95 -34.65 -3.21
N HIS A 77 20.72 -34.00 -4.36
CA HIS A 77 21.40 -34.26 -5.64
C HIS A 77 21.99 -32.96 -6.25
N PRO A 78 23.33 -32.82 -6.31
CA PRO A 78 23.97 -31.56 -6.68
C PRO A 78 24.41 -31.56 -8.15
N ALA A 79 23.83 -30.69 -8.98
CA ALA A 79 24.41 -30.35 -10.27
C ALA A 79 24.01 -28.94 -10.72
N MET A 80 24.89 -27.99 -10.38
CA MET A 80 25.20 -26.74 -11.10
C MET A 80 24.03 -25.89 -11.64
N HIS A 81 23.43 -25.05 -10.77
CA HIS A 81 23.12 -23.61 -10.98
C HIS A 81 22.19 -23.03 -9.89
N THR A 82 22.02 -23.70 -8.75
CA THR A 82 21.19 -23.25 -7.61
C THR A 82 21.72 -22.00 -6.88
N ALA A 83 22.92 -21.51 -7.23
CA ALA A 83 23.47 -20.24 -6.75
C ALA A 83 22.93 -19.00 -7.49
N THR A 84 22.40 -19.13 -8.71
CA THR A 84 21.84 -18.00 -9.48
C THR A 84 20.43 -17.62 -9.01
N ASN A 85 19.65 -18.56 -8.44
CA ASN A 85 18.27 -18.32 -8.01
C ASN A 85 18.15 -17.71 -6.59
N TYR A 86 19.17 -17.89 -5.75
CA TYR A 86 19.28 -17.23 -4.43
C TYR A 86 19.49 -15.71 -4.54
N TYR A 87 20.21 -15.30 -5.60
CA TYR A 87 20.50 -13.90 -5.87
C TYR A 87 19.27 -13.14 -6.37
N LEU A 88 18.48 -13.73 -7.28
CA LEU A 88 17.22 -13.14 -7.76
C LEU A 88 16.13 -13.11 -6.67
N PHE A 89 16.09 -14.10 -5.77
CA PHE A 89 15.22 -14.10 -4.60
C PHE A 89 15.58 -13.02 -3.58
N SER A 90 16.89 -12.79 -3.34
CA SER A 90 17.36 -11.67 -2.52
C SER A 90 17.14 -10.31 -3.20
N LEU A 91 17.15 -10.25 -4.54
CA LEU A 91 16.86 -9.03 -5.30
C LEU A 91 15.39 -8.62 -5.16
N ALA A 92 14.45 -9.56 -5.24
CA ALA A 92 13.02 -9.30 -5.04
C ALA A 92 12.66 -8.96 -3.58
N LEU A 93 13.38 -9.54 -2.60
CA LEU A 93 13.30 -9.13 -1.20
C LEU A 93 13.81 -7.69 -0.99
N SER A 94 14.89 -7.31 -1.68
CA SER A 94 15.42 -5.94 -1.64
C SER A 94 14.47 -4.91 -2.27
N ASP A 95 13.78 -5.25 -3.36
CA ASP A 95 12.80 -4.35 -3.99
C ASP A 95 11.52 -4.17 -3.16
N LEU A 96 11.03 -5.24 -2.51
CA LEU A 96 9.91 -5.16 -1.55
C LEU A 96 10.28 -4.39 -0.27
N LEU A 97 11.53 -4.48 0.19
CA LEU A 97 12.05 -3.64 1.28
C LEU A 97 12.17 -2.19 0.83
N LEU A 98 12.62 -1.93 -0.39
CA LEU A 98 12.69 -0.58 -0.95
C LEU A 98 11.31 0.06 -1.10
N LEU A 99 10.28 -0.68 -1.49
CA LEU A 99 8.91 -0.17 -1.54
C LEU A 99 8.25 0.00 -0.16
N LEU A 100 8.69 -0.73 0.87
CA LEU A 100 8.23 -0.57 2.25
C LEU A 100 8.98 0.54 3.02
N PHE A 101 10.25 0.79 2.70
CA PHE A 101 11.08 1.84 3.32
C PHE A 101 11.17 3.12 2.48
N GLY A 102 10.73 3.06 1.23
CA GLY A 102 10.73 4.18 0.27
C GLY A 102 9.40 4.95 0.25
N GLU A 103 8.85 5.21 1.43
CA GLU A 103 7.88 6.29 1.65
C GLU A 103 8.57 7.66 1.57
#